data_AF-A0A135RNZ5-F1
#
_entry.id   AF-A0A135RNZ5-F1
#
_cell.length_a   1.000
_cell.length_b   1.000
_cell.length_c   1.000
_cell.angle_alpha   90.00
_cell.angle_beta   90.00
_cell.angle_gamma   90.00
#
_symmetry.space_group_name_H-M   'P 1'
#
loop_
_entity.id
_entity.type
_entity.pdbx_description
1 polymer ?
#
loop_
_entity_poly.entity_id
_entity_poly.type
_entity_poly.pdbx_seq_one_letter_code
_entity_poly.pdbx_strand_id
1 'polypeptide(L)'
;MSSAQANETTSLLPSRNTHPDTTAETMSSQAFWRVGAIFGATAVGLGAFGAHGLKNRISDPAKIASWSTAAHYQLVHSVAILIARSNPLAAGLFTAGATMFSGSIYALILNPDLKFLGPVTPIGGLALIAGWLALAFTKGRVRF
;
A
#
# COMPACT_ATOMS: atom_id res chain seq x y z
N MET A 1 29.42 17.09 -64.98
CA MET A 1 28.15 16.38 -64.71
C MET A 1 28.49 15.26 -63.74
N SER A 2 28.47 15.48 -62.42
CA SER A 2 27.32 15.56 -61.51
C SER A 2 26.63 14.22 -61.27
N SER A 3 26.99 13.57 -60.16
CA SER A 3 26.08 12.92 -59.18
C SER A 3 26.95 12.30 -58.07
N ALA A 4 27.26 13.04 -57.00
CA ALA A 4 26.45 13.17 -55.79
C ALA A 4 26.27 11.84 -55.01
N GLN A 5 26.98 11.80 -53.88
CA GLN A 5 26.74 10.99 -52.67
C GLN A 5 25.25 10.82 -52.31
N ALA A 6 24.90 9.62 -51.83
CA ALA A 6 23.86 9.23 -50.86
C ALA A 6 23.42 7.78 -51.23
N ASN A 7 23.21 6.83 -50.34
CA ASN A 7 22.43 6.99 -49.12
C ASN A 7 22.56 5.77 -48.19
N GLU A 8 22.36 6.06 -46.90
CA GLU A 8 21.84 5.17 -45.86
C GLU A 8 22.70 4.00 -45.37
N THR A 9 23.61 4.35 -44.45
CA THR A 9 23.73 3.64 -43.17
C THR A 9 22.36 3.16 -42.68
N THR A 10 22.08 1.87 -42.83
CA THR A 10 20.97 1.20 -42.15
C THR A 10 21.09 1.51 -40.66
N SER A 11 20.11 2.26 -40.17
CA SER A 11 19.96 2.65 -38.77
C SER A 11 20.02 1.42 -37.86
N LEU A 12 21.16 1.21 -37.21
CA LEU A 12 21.38 0.19 -36.16
C LEU A 12 20.95 0.68 -34.78
N LEU A 13 20.10 1.69 -34.70
CA LEU A 13 19.55 2.14 -33.43
C LEU A 13 18.23 1.39 -33.19
N PRO A 14 18.10 0.63 -32.08
CA PRO A 14 16.80 0.20 -31.61
C PRO A 14 15.93 1.46 -31.45
N SER A 15 14.82 1.53 -32.20
CA SER A 15 13.78 2.53 -31.97
C SER A 15 13.25 2.33 -30.54
N ARG A 16 13.86 3.02 -29.59
CA ARG A 16 13.47 3.00 -28.19
C ARG A 16 12.18 3.80 -28.12
N ASN A 17 11.08 3.12 -28.37
CA ASN A 17 9.73 3.65 -28.14
C ASN A 17 9.54 3.76 -26.62
N THR A 18 10.14 4.76 -25.99
CA THR A 18 9.83 5.13 -24.61
C THR A 18 8.51 5.88 -24.64
N HIS A 19 7.39 5.16 -24.53
CA HIS A 19 6.14 5.79 -24.11
C HIS A 19 6.37 6.31 -22.68
N PRO A 20 6.29 7.63 -22.44
CA PRO A 20 6.59 8.23 -21.13
C PRO A 20 5.73 7.63 -20.00
N ASP A 21 4.53 7.13 -20.33
CA ASP A 21 3.59 6.54 -19.38
C ASP A 21 4.09 5.22 -18.76
N THR A 22 4.88 4.41 -19.48
CA THR A 22 5.31 3.08 -19.00
C THR A 22 6.30 3.15 -17.83
N THR A 23 7.17 4.18 -17.83
CA THR A 23 8.18 4.36 -16.78
C THR A 23 7.57 4.77 -15.44
N ALA A 24 6.59 5.69 -15.45
CA ALA A 24 5.95 6.17 -14.22
C ALA A 24 5.07 5.09 -13.57
N GLU A 25 4.32 4.34 -14.38
CA GLU A 25 3.52 3.21 -13.89
C GLU A 25 4.39 2.11 -13.27
N THR A 26 5.53 1.78 -13.90
CA THR A 26 6.46 0.78 -13.38
C THR A 26 7.08 1.21 -12.04
N MET A 27 7.44 2.49 -11.89
CA MET A 27 8.02 3.01 -10.65
C MET A 27 7.04 3.00 -9.48
N SER A 28 5.79 3.42 -9.71
CA SER A 28 4.75 3.38 -8.67
C SER A 28 4.45 1.96 -8.21
N SER A 29 4.40 1.00 -9.15
CA SER A 29 4.18 -0.42 -8.84
C SER A 29 5.26 -1.01 -7.92
N GLN A 30 6.54 -0.69 -8.17
CA GLN A 30 7.63 -1.12 -7.28
C GLN A 30 7.56 -0.47 -5.88
N ALA A 31 7.14 0.80 -5.80
CA ALA A 31 6.95 1.47 -4.52
C ALA A 31 5.85 0.78 -3.70
N PHE A 32 4.69 0.50 -4.30
CA PHE A 32 3.60 -0.19 -3.62
C PHE A 32 3.95 -1.62 -3.24
N TRP A 33 4.74 -2.33 -4.06
CA TRP A 33 5.27 -3.64 -3.67
C TRP A 33 6.04 -3.58 -2.34
N ARG A 34 6.97 -2.62 -2.21
CA ARG A 34 7.75 -2.43 -0.98
C ARG A 34 6.88 -2.06 0.20
N VAL A 35 5.93 -1.13 -0.01
CA VAL A 35 4.98 -0.71 1.03
C VAL A 35 4.15 -1.89 1.53
N GLY A 36 3.56 -2.67 0.63
CA GLY A 36 2.78 -3.85 0.99
C GLY A 36 3.61 -4.88 1.78
N ALA A 37 4.84 -5.16 1.35
CA ALA A 37 5.73 -6.08 2.06
C ALA A 37 6.08 -5.58 3.47
N ILE A 38 6.41 -4.29 3.62
CA ILE A 38 6.72 -3.69 4.93
C ILE A 38 5.49 -3.68 5.82
N PHE A 39 4.31 -3.38 5.29
CA PHE A 39 3.06 -3.42 6.04
C PHE A 39 2.75 -4.84 6.53
N GLY A 40 2.98 -5.85 5.69
CA GLY A 40 2.79 -7.25 6.08
C GLY A 40 3.75 -7.66 7.19
N ALA A 41 5.04 -7.36 7.04
CA ALA A 41 6.04 -7.67 8.06
C ALA A 41 5.74 -6.99 9.40
N THR A 42 5.38 -5.71 9.38
CA THR A 42 5.02 -4.97 10.60
C THR A 42 3.72 -5.45 11.22
N ALA A 43 2.71 -5.80 10.41
CA ALA A 43 1.47 -6.38 10.92
C ALA A 43 1.69 -7.72 11.63
N VAL A 44 2.54 -8.59 11.08
CA VAL A 44 2.93 -9.86 11.73
C VAL A 44 3.68 -9.58 13.05
N GLY A 45 4.66 -8.67 13.03
CA GLY A 45 5.41 -8.31 14.24
C GLY A 45 4.53 -7.71 15.34
N LEU A 46 3.64 -6.78 14.99
CA LEU A 46 2.69 -6.17 15.92
C LEU A 46 1.64 -7.17 16.39
N GLY A 47 1.16 -8.08 15.54
CA GLY A 47 0.27 -9.17 15.93
C GLY A 47 0.91 -10.11 16.95
N ALA A 48 2.15 -10.53 16.71
CA ALA A 48 2.93 -11.36 17.63
C ALA A 48 3.18 -10.64 18.97
N PHE A 49 3.54 -9.35 18.92
CA PHE A 49 3.69 -8.50 20.10
C PHE A 49 2.37 -8.38 20.86
N GLY A 50 1.23 -8.22 20.18
CA GLY A 50 -0.09 -8.19 20.79
C GLY A 50 -0.41 -9.48 21.56
N ALA A 51 -0.13 -10.63 20.95
CA ALA A 51 -0.45 -11.94 21.51
C ALA A 51 0.44 -12.36 22.69
N HIS A 52 1.73 -12.02 22.65
CA HIS A 52 2.72 -12.52 23.63
C HIS A 52 3.28 -11.43 24.55
N GLY A 53 3.40 -10.18 24.07
CA GLY A 53 4.00 -9.07 24.82
C GLY A 53 2.94 -8.20 25.50
N LEU A 54 1.99 -7.69 24.72
CA LEU A 54 1.04 -6.67 25.17
C LEU A 54 0.07 -7.19 26.23
N LYS A 55 -0.38 -8.46 26.13
CA LYS A 55 -1.23 -9.11 27.13
C LYS A 55 -0.60 -9.14 28.53
N ASN A 56 0.73 -9.13 28.62
CA ASN A 56 1.45 -9.09 29.91
C ASN A 56 1.60 -7.67 30.46
N ARG A 57 1.25 -6.64 29.69
CA ARG A 57 1.38 -5.22 30.04
C ARG A 57 0.04 -4.52 30.25
N ILE A 58 -1.02 -4.98 29.58
CA ILE A 58 -2.36 -4.40 29.62
C ILE A 58 -3.34 -5.50 30.02
N SER A 59 -4.13 -5.26 31.07
CA SER A 59 -5.16 -6.19 31.54
C SER A 59 -6.51 -6.00 30.85
N ASP A 60 -6.75 -4.84 30.23
CA ASP A 60 -8.01 -4.50 29.56
C ASP A 60 -8.20 -5.35 28.28
N PRO A 61 -9.17 -6.29 28.26
CA PRO A 61 -9.42 -7.16 27.12
C PRO A 61 -9.87 -6.40 25.88
N ALA A 62 -10.54 -5.25 26.02
CA ALA A 62 -11.03 -4.47 24.88
C ALA A 62 -9.87 -3.81 24.13
N LYS A 63 -8.82 -3.37 24.85
CA LYS A 63 -7.59 -2.86 24.24
C LYS A 63 -6.80 -3.95 23.53
N ILE A 64 -6.69 -5.13 24.14
CA ILE A 64 -6.04 -6.29 23.51
C ILE A 64 -6.80 -6.68 22.22
N ALA A 65 -8.14 -6.73 22.27
CA ALA A 65 -8.96 -7.02 21.10
C ALA A 65 -8.78 -5.95 20.01
N SER A 66 -8.80 -4.67 20.37
CA SER A 66 -8.57 -3.56 19.43
C SER A 66 -7.19 -3.63 18.77
N TRP A 67 -6.14 -3.98 19.53
CA TRP A 67 -4.81 -4.22 18.99
C TRP A 67 -4.81 -5.35 17.96
N SER A 68 -5.46 -6.47 18.30
CA SER A 68 -5.58 -7.61 17.38
C SER A 68 -6.33 -7.23 16.10
N THR A 69 -7.38 -6.41 16.20
CA THR A 69 -8.10 -5.88 15.05
C THR A 69 -7.20 -5.01 14.18
N ALA A 70 -6.42 -4.11 14.77
CA ALA A 70 -5.47 -3.27 14.03
C ALA A 70 -4.44 -4.11 13.27
N ALA A 71 -3.85 -5.14 13.91
CA ALA A 71 -2.91 -6.06 13.25
C ALA A 71 -3.55 -6.85 12.11
N HIS A 72 -4.76 -7.34 12.32
CA HIS A 72 -5.50 -8.07 11.30
C HIS A 72 -5.81 -7.18 10.09
N TYR A 73 -6.34 -5.96 10.32
CA TYR A 73 -6.65 -5.02 9.25
C TYR A 73 -5.39 -4.57 8.50
N GLN A 74 -4.29 -4.31 9.20
CA GLN A 74 -3.02 -3.98 8.56
C GLN A 74 -2.51 -5.13 7.67
N LEU A 75 -2.60 -6.38 8.14
CA LEU A 75 -2.17 -7.55 7.38
C LEU A 75 -3.02 -7.76 6.12
N VAL A 76 -4.35 -7.73 6.25
CA VAL A 76 -5.27 -7.88 5.11
C VAL A 76 -4.99 -6.82 4.04
N HIS A 77 -4.85 -5.56 4.45
CA HIS A 77 -4.63 -4.47 3.51
C HIS A 77 -3.21 -4.40 2.98
N SER A 78 -2.23 -4.99 3.67
CA SER A 78 -0.88 -5.20 3.11
C SER A 78 -0.93 -6.08 1.87
N VAL A 79 -1.71 -7.16 1.90
CA VAL A 79 -1.92 -8.05 0.75
C VAL A 79 -2.71 -7.33 -0.33
N ALA A 80 -3.73 -6.56 0.05
CA ALA A 80 -4.49 -5.75 -0.89
C ALA A 80 -3.61 -4.73 -1.64
N ILE A 81 -2.63 -4.09 -0.96
CA ILE A 81 -1.64 -3.20 -1.60
C ILE A 81 -0.78 -3.96 -2.62
N LEU A 82 -0.30 -5.16 -2.28
CA LEU A 82 0.51 -5.98 -3.18
C LEU A 82 -0.26 -6.38 -4.45
N ILE A 83 -1.55 -6.70 -4.30
CA ILE A 83 -2.44 -7.02 -5.42
C ILE A 83 -2.73 -5.77 -6.25
N ALA A 84 -3.04 -4.65 -5.58
CA ALA A 84 -3.40 -3.38 -6.22
C ALA A 84 -2.19 -2.56 -6.70
N ARG A 85 -0.96 -3.09 -6.66
CA ARG A 85 0.28 -2.33 -6.96
C ARG A 85 0.27 -1.58 -8.28
N SER A 86 -0.40 -2.11 -9.31
CA SER A 86 -0.54 -1.48 -10.63
C SER A 86 -1.76 -0.55 -10.74
N ASN A 87 -2.46 -0.33 -9.63
CA ASN A 87 -3.60 0.57 -9.48
C ASN A 87 -3.28 1.58 -8.37
N PRO A 88 -2.63 2.71 -8.72
CA PRO A 88 -2.14 3.67 -7.72
C PRO A 88 -3.23 4.24 -6.82
N LEU A 89 -4.46 4.37 -7.32
CA LEU A 89 -5.60 4.85 -6.53
C LEU A 89 -5.95 3.85 -5.43
N ALA A 90 -6.19 2.59 -5.79
CA ALA A 90 -6.55 1.55 -4.82
C ALA A 90 -5.39 1.28 -3.83
N ALA A 91 -4.15 1.14 -4.32
CA ALA A 91 -2.99 0.92 -3.47
C ALA A 91 -2.71 2.11 -2.54
N GLY A 92 -2.88 3.35 -3.03
CA GLY A 92 -2.77 4.56 -2.22
C GLY A 92 -3.83 4.62 -1.12
N LEU A 93 -5.09 4.32 -1.45
CA LEU A 93 -6.20 4.29 -0.49
C LEU A 93 -6.00 3.21 0.59
N PHE A 94 -5.55 2.02 0.22
CA PHE A 94 -5.20 0.99 1.20
C PHE A 94 -4.02 1.38 2.08
N THR A 95 -2.98 1.99 1.51
CA THR A 95 -1.80 2.46 2.26
C THR A 95 -2.20 3.52 3.29
N ALA A 96 -2.89 4.57 2.84
CA ALA A 96 -3.35 5.65 3.71
C ALA A 96 -4.35 5.13 4.75
N GLY A 97 -5.34 4.34 4.32
CA GLY A 97 -6.36 3.78 5.18
C GLY A 97 -5.81 2.84 6.24
N ALA A 98 -4.88 1.93 5.90
CA ALA A 98 -4.26 1.02 6.86
C ALA A 98 -3.38 1.77 7.86
N THR A 99 -2.66 2.81 7.41
CA THR A 99 -1.86 3.68 8.29
C THR A 99 -2.76 4.42 9.28
N MET A 100 -3.80 5.07 8.79
CA MET A 100 -4.73 5.85 9.62
C MET A 100 -5.54 4.96 10.56
N PHE A 101 -6.08 3.84 10.08
CA PHE A 101 -6.92 2.94 10.87
C PHE A 101 -6.11 2.14 11.89
N SER A 102 -5.09 1.42 11.44
CA SER A 102 -4.35 0.51 12.31
C SER A 102 -3.34 1.29 13.16
N GLY A 103 -2.65 2.26 12.55
CA GLY A 103 -1.66 3.09 13.22
C GLY A 103 -2.25 3.92 14.36
N SER A 104 -3.43 4.52 14.19
CA SER A 104 -4.08 5.27 15.27
C SER A 104 -4.46 4.37 16.44
N ILE A 105 -4.96 3.16 16.20
CA ILE A 105 -5.32 2.21 17.25
C ILE A 105 -4.08 1.79 18.03
N TYR A 106 -2.97 1.43 17.35
CA TYR A 106 -1.72 1.13 18.05
C TYR A 106 -1.23 2.32 18.88
N ALA A 107 -1.25 3.52 18.30
CA ALA A 107 -0.79 4.73 18.96
C ALA A 107 -1.63 5.05 20.21
N LEU A 108 -2.96 4.96 20.14
CA LEU A 108 -3.87 5.20 21.26
C LEU A 108 -3.73 4.15 22.37
N ILE A 109 -3.40 2.90 22.02
CA ILE A 109 -3.17 1.84 23.01
C ILE A 109 -1.84 2.03 23.73
N LEU A 110 -0.77 2.41 23.00
CA LEU A 110 0.54 2.67 23.58
C LEU A 110 0.59 4.01 24.34
N ASN A 111 -0.13 5.01 23.86
CA ASN A 111 -0.22 6.34 24.45
C ASN A 111 -1.67 6.88 24.42
N PRO A 112 -2.45 6.66 25.50
CA PRO A 112 -3.83 7.12 25.61
C PRO A 112 -4.02 8.63 25.59
N ASP A 113 -2.95 9.44 25.74
CA ASP A 113 -3.05 10.90 25.69
C ASP A 113 -3.21 11.44 24.26
N LEU A 114 -2.94 10.61 23.25
CA LEU A 114 -3.11 10.94 21.82
C LEU A 114 -4.59 10.90 21.38
N LYS A 115 -5.53 11.30 22.24
CA LYS A 115 -6.99 11.21 22.01
C LYS A 115 -7.46 11.90 20.72
N PHE A 116 -6.72 12.89 20.24
CA PHE A 116 -6.96 13.55 18.96
C PHE A 116 -6.87 12.60 17.75
N LEU A 117 -6.25 11.43 17.90
CA LEU A 117 -6.21 10.37 16.89
C LEU A 117 -7.51 9.55 16.83
N GLY A 118 -8.45 9.72 17.77
CA GLY A 118 -9.72 8.99 17.78
C GLY A 118 -10.51 9.11 16.47
N PRO A 119 -10.73 10.33 15.94
CA PRO A 119 -11.38 10.54 14.64
C PRO A 119 -10.58 10.04 13.42
N VAL A 120 -9.29 9.77 13.56
CA VAL A 120 -8.45 9.28 12.44
C VAL A 120 -8.81 7.85 12.06
N THR A 121 -9.19 7.02 13.02
CA THR A 121 -9.60 5.62 12.79
C THR A 121 -10.76 5.49 11.80
N PRO A 122 -11.93 6.14 11.99
CA PRO A 122 -13.04 6.03 11.04
C PRO A 122 -12.71 6.59 9.65
N ILE A 123 -11.90 7.66 9.56
CA ILE A 123 -11.43 8.20 8.28
C ILE A 123 -10.56 7.16 7.56
N GLY A 124 -9.70 6.47 8.31
CA GLY A 124 -8.95 5.32 7.83
C GLY A 124 -9.86 4.22 7.28
N GLY A 125 -10.90 3.85 8.02
CA GLY A 125 -11.89 2.86 7.59
C GLY A 125 -12.60 3.24 6.29
N LEU A 126 -12.98 4.51 6.12
CA LEU A 126 -13.56 5.02 4.88
C LEU A 126 -12.58 4.93 3.70
N ALA A 127 -11.30 5.24 3.91
CA ALA A 127 -10.27 5.08 2.88
C ALA A 127 -10.07 3.61 2.50
N LEU A 128 -10.11 2.68 3.47
CA LEU A 128 -10.04 1.23 3.19
C LEU A 128 -11.23 0.76 2.33
N ILE A 129 -12.45 1.20 2.67
CA ILE A 129 -13.66 0.92 1.87
C ILE A 129 -13.50 1.48 0.46
N ALA A 130 -13.08 2.74 0.33
CA ALA A 130 -12.85 3.37 -0.96
C ALA A 130 -11.77 2.64 -1.78
N GLY A 131 -10.74 2.09 -1.16
CA GLY A 131 -9.71 1.27 -1.82
C GLY A 131 -10.28 -0.01 -2.43
N TRP A 132 -11.15 -0.72 -1.71
CA TRP A 132 -11.84 -1.90 -2.22
C TRP A 132 -12.80 -1.55 -3.37
N LEU A 133 -13.54 -0.45 -3.25
CA LEU A 133 -14.42 0.03 -4.32
C LEU A 133 -13.61 0.43 -5.56
N ALA A 134 -12.49 1.15 -5.38
CA ALA A 134 -11.59 1.51 -6.47
C ALA A 134 -11.10 0.24 -7.18
N LEU A 135 -10.69 -0.79 -6.44
CA LEU A 135 -10.27 -2.07 -7.01
C LEU A 135 -11.42 -2.77 -7.79
N ALA A 136 -12.64 -2.78 -7.24
CA ALA A 136 -13.81 -3.40 -7.86
C ALA A 136 -14.23 -2.75 -9.19
N PHE A 137 -14.07 -1.44 -9.32
CA PHE A 137 -14.48 -0.69 -10.52
C PHE A 137 -13.32 -0.38 -11.49
N THR A 138 -12.12 -0.87 -11.21
CA THR A 138 -10.98 -0.65 -12.11
C THR A 138 -11.14 -1.46 -13.39
N LYS A 139 -11.25 -0.76 -14.53
CA LYS A 139 -11.25 -1.36 -15.86
C LYS A 139 -9.83 -1.85 -16.20
N GLY A 140 -9.47 -3.06 -15.79
CA GLY A 140 -8.18 -3.67 -16.15
C GLY A 140 -8.09 -5.15 -15.80
N ARG A 141 -7.61 -5.98 -16.74
CA ARG A 141 -7.25 -7.38 -16.46
C ARG A 141 -6.16 -7.40 -15.40
N VAL A 142 -6.42 -8.06 -14.28
CA VAL A 142 -5.39 -8.35 -13.26
C VAL A 142 -4.27 -9.12 -13.97
N ARG A 143 -3.12 -8.47 -14.20
CA ARG A 143 -1.92 -9.10 -14.71
C ARG A 143 -1.12 -9.55 -13.48
N PHE A 144 -1.19 -10.85 -13.19
CA PHE A 144 -0.44 -11.46 -12.10
C PHE A 144 1.05 -11.45 -12.39
#